data_AF-A0A959HYI6-F1
#
_entry.id   AF-A0A959HYI6-F1
#
_cell.length_a   1.000
_cell.length_b   1.000
_cell.length_c   1.000
_cell.angle_alpha   90.00
_cell.angle_beta   90.00
_cell.angle_gamma   90.00
#
_symmetry.space_group_name_H-M   'P 1'
#
loop_
_entity.id
_entity.type
_entity.pdbx_description
1 polymer ?
#
loop_
_entity_poly.entity_id
_entity_poly.type
_entity_poly.pdbx_seq_one_letter_code
_entity_poly.pdbx_strand_id
1 'polypeptide(L)'
;MKFKKTIFLLFASLVAWAASGQQTADIHISISVSNELKAKVRSEGRLFVFLSEDVEGEPRTQLWPMGVKKNHIFAKNLKWDPAKPLEADAGTGMMTTAPFNLGQVPSGTYRLQVLWDQDTQESGLNAPGNVFSEPRNVEITKGQKLEIRLTEVIPPRQLVDDPLVKLVDFTSDTLSKWWKKPVKVKASVLLPAGFYDHPGAKYPVRYNVAGYGGRYTRVNYLVERDPDFFRWWTSDEAPRIINVFLDGEGPFGDSYQLDSDNSGPYGYALTHELIPYIEKQYRGIGTPQSRFVDGCSTGGWVSLALQLYYPDFFNGTWSYSPDAIDFENYQLIDIYKDDNAFYNEWGNQHPVARDLTGDPIVNMKDFIRYENVQGSSDTYLNSGGQFSAHAALYSPKGENGLPKPLFDPQTGKIDHQVAEYWKKYDLKLYLKENWAELGPKLQGKIWIWMGDMDHFYLNPATRAFDEFLKTTENPKSDAYIHFDAMQGHCQQYSHMEVLKMMGAKVKAQAKQ
;
A
#
# COMPACT_ATOMS: atom_id res chain seq x y z
N MET A 1 -19.80 -32.92 -68.20
CA MET A 1 -19.23 -32.76 -66.85
C MET A 1 -17.75 -33.11 -66.88
N LYS A 2 -16.87 -32.10 -66.89
CA LYS A 2 -15.40 -32.25 -66.83
C LYS A 2 -14.96 -31.80 -65.43
N PHE A 3 -14.65 -32.73 -64.54
CA PHE A 3 -14.00 -32.39 -63.27
C PHE A 3 -12.49 -32.32 -63.50
N LYS A 4 -11.95 -31.09 -63.55
CA LYS A 4 -10.52 -30.82 -63.51
C LYS A 4 -10.01 -31.19 -62.11
N LYS A 5 -9.07 -32.12 -62.02
CA LYS A 5 -8.27 -32.36 -60.81
C LYS A 5 -7.25 -31.22 -60.69
N THR A 6 -7.52 -30.26 -59.82
CA THR A 6 -6.54 -29.26 -59.40
C THR A 6 -5.62 -29.92 -58.37
N ILE A 7 -4.37 -30.16 -58.75
CA ILE A 7 -3.31 -30.61 -57.83
C ILE A 7 -2.88 -29.38 -57.02
N PHE A 8 -3.20 -29.36 -55.73
CA PHE A 8 -2.62 -28.41 -54.78
C PHE A 8 -1.22 -28.91 -54.41
N LEU A 9 -0.19 -28.24 -54.91
CA LEU A 9 1.20 -28.40 -54.44
C LEU A 9 1.32 -27.69 -53.10
N LEU A 10 1.32 -28.45 -52.01
CA LEU A 10 1.72 -27.97 -50.68
C LEU A 10 3.23 -27.72 -50.70
N PHE A 11 3.63 -26.44 -50.69
CA PHE A 11 4.99 -26.04 -50.36
C PHE A 11 5.18 -26.23 -48.84
N ALA A 12 5.86 -27.32 -48.45
CA ALA A 12 6.38 -27.47 -47.11
C ALA A 12 7.65 -26.61 -46.98
N SER A 13 7.50 -25.35 -46.56
CA SER A 13 8.62 -24.55 -46.09
C SER A 13 9.03 -25.04 -44.71
N LEU A 14 10.07 -25.87 -44.66
CA LEU A 14 10.85 -26.13 -43.46
C LEU A 14 11.56 -24.82 -43.06
N VAL A 15 10.85 -23.95 -42.34
CA VAL A 15 11.50 -22.87 -41.59
C VAL A 15 12.11 -23.52 -40.36
N ALA A 16 13.41 -23.77 -40.41
CA ALA A 16 14.19 -24.03 -39.22
C ALA A 16 14.13 -22.77 -38.37
N TRP A 17 13.25 -22.75 -37.37
CA TRP A 17 13.35 -21.81 -36.25
C TRP A 17 14.63 -22.15 -35.50
N ALA A 18 15.74 -21.54 -35.91
CA ALA A 18 16.86 -21.38 -34.99
C ALA A 18 16.32 -20.57 -33.82
N ALA A 19 16.11 -21.21 -32.67
CA ALA A 19 15.90 -20.52 -31.42
C ALA A 19 17.15 -19.66 -31.19
N SER A 20 17.13 -18.40 -31.61
CA SER A 20 18.11 -17.42 -31.20
C SER A 20 17.82 -17.16 -29.73
N GLY A 21 18.37 -18.01 -28.85
CA GLY A 21 18.39 -17.72 -27.42
C GLY A 21 18.97 -16.33 -27.26
N GLN A 22 18.23 -15.46 -26.57
CA GLN A 22 18.70 -14.11 -26.29
C GLN A 22 20.07 -14.21 -25.64
N GLN A 23 21.08 -13.54 -26.20
CA GLN A 23 22.42 -13.56 -25.67
C GLN A 23 22.38 -13.09 -24.21
N THR A 24 23.08 -13.79 -23.33
CA THR A 24 23.18 -13.45 -21.90
C THR A 24 24.62 -13.12 -21.52
N ALA A 25 24.78 -12.43 -20.40
CA ALA A 25 26.06 -12.00 -19.87
C ALA A 25 26.15 -12.26 -18.36
N ASP A 26 27.38 -12.56 -17.93
CA ASP A 26 27.74 -12.66 -16.51
C ASP A 26 28.13 -11.28 -15.97
N ILE A 27 27.38 -10.80 -14.98
CA ILE A 27 27.54 -9.49 -14.36
C ILE A 27 28.07 -9.66 -12.94
N HIS A 28 29.21 -9.04 -12.70
CA HIS A 28 29.81 -8.96 -11.37
C HIS A 28 29.82 -7.51 -10.92
N ILE A 29 29.27 -7.22 -9.75
CA ILE A 29 29.09 -5.86 -9.23
C ILE A 29 29.96 -5.67 -7.99
N SER A 30 30.92 -4.76 -8.08
CA SER A 30 31.77 -4.34 -6.95
C SER A 30 31.20 -3.06 -6.35
N ILE A 31 30.69 -3.16 -5.14
CA ILE A 31 29.98 -2.08 -4.44
C ILE A 31 30.91 -1.48 -3.38
N SER A 32 31.03 -0.16 -3.36
CA SER A 32 31.81 0.59 -2.37
C SER A 32 30.98 1.72 -1.77
N VAL A 33 31.44 2.29 -0.65
CA VAL A 33 30.80 3.46 0.00
C VAL A 33 31.66 4.70 -0.20
N SER A 34 31.03 5.86 -0.42
CA SER A 34 31.72 7.15 -0.36
C SER A 34 32.37 7.37 1.00
N ASN A 35 33.49 8.11 1.05
CA ASN A 35 34.22 8.26 2.32
C ASN A 35 33.38 8.98 3.39
N GLU A 36 32.51 9.87 2.92
CA GLU A 36 31.58 10.69 3.68
C GLU A 36 30.46 9.85 4.32
N LEU A 37 30.15 8.69 3.73
CA LEU A 37 29.07 7.80 4.17
C LEU A 37 29.54 6.59 4.95
N LYS A 38 30.83 6.24 4.95
CA LYS A 38 31.36 5.05 5.66
C LYS A 38 30.90 4.97 7.12
N ALA A 39 30.89 6.09 7.84
CA ALA A 39 30.46 6.14 9.24
C ALA A 39 28.93 5.99 9.45
N LYS A 40 28.13 6.14 8.37
CA LYS A 40 26.67 6.03 8.39
C LYS A 40 26.17 4.67 7.91
N VAL A 41 27.02 3.85 7.30
CA VAL A 41 26.67 2.51 6.82
C VAL A 41 26.85 1.50 7.95
N ARG A 42 25.80 0.73 8.23
CA ARG A 42 25.78 -0.37 9.18
C ARG A 42 26.32 -1.64 8.52
N SER A 43 26.92 -2.50 9.36
CA SER A 43 27.53 -3.74 8.89
C SER A 43 26.54 -4.86 8.57
N GLU A 44 25.28 -4.71 8.93
CA GLU A 44 24.21 -5.68 8.63
C GLU A 44 23.09 -4.94 7.92
N GLY A 45 22.54 -5.58 6.90
CA GLY A 45 21.50 -5.01 6.07
C GLY A 45 21.12 -5.94 4.91
N ARG A 46 20.25 -5.45 4.04
CA ARG A 46 19.82 -6.14 2.83
C ARG A 46 20.31 -5.36 1.61
N LEU A 47 21.12 -6.03 0.79
CA LEU A 47 21.57 -5.49 -0.49
C LEU A 47 20.45 -5.62 -1.50
N PHE A 48 20.15 -4.53 -2.21
CA PHE A 48 19.29 -4.50 -3.37
C PHE A 48 20.08 -4.05 -4.60
N VAL A 49 19.96 -4.81 -5.69
CA VAL A 49 20.44 -4.44 -7.02
C VAL A 49 19.24 -4.35 -7.94
N PHE A 50 19.07 -3.21 -8.58
CA PHE A 50 18.00 -2.95 -9.54
C PHE A 50 18.58 -2.90 -10.94
N LEU A 51 17.98 -3.64 -11.87
CA LEU A 51 18.23 -3.55 -13.31
C LEU A 51 16.91 -3.22 -14.00
N SER A 52 16.64 -1.93 -14.19
CA SER A 52 15.40 -1.47 -14.82
C SER A 52 15.53 -1.36 -16.33
N GLU A 53 14.52 -1.83 -17.04
CA GLU A 53 14.33 -1.58 -18.48
C GLU A 53 13.88 -0.13 -18.75
N ASP A 54 13.38 0.56 -17.72
CA ASP A 54 13.11 1.99 -17.78
C ASP A 54 14.38 2.81 -17.57
N VAL A 55 14.95 3.28 -18.67
CA VAL A 55 16.22 4.02 -18.71
C VAL A 55 16.14 5.48 -18.24
N GLU A 56 14.95 5.95 -17.88
CA GLU A 56 14.73 7.32 -17.41
C GLU A 56 14.38 7.38 -15.91
N GLY A 57 13.44 6.55 -15.44
CA GLY A 57 12.96 6.57 -14.07
C GLY A 57 13.99 6.12 -13.03
N GLU A 58 13.72 6.36 -11.74
CA GLU A 58 14.63 5.95 -10.67
C GLU A 58 14.30 4.52 -10.19
N PRO A 59 15.17 3.51 -10.41
CA PRO A 59 14.81 2.11 -10.17
C PRO A 59 14.36 1.77 -8.75
N ARG A 60 14.99 2.31 -7.70
CA ARG A 60 14.60 2.02 -6.30
C ARG A 60 13.19 2.51 -5.92
N THR A 61 12.56 3.31 -6.77
CA THR A 61 11.19 3.80 -6.57
C THR A 61 10.14 2.96 -7.31
N GLN A 62 10.57 2.06 -8.20
CA GLN A 62 9.74 1.21 -9.05
C GLN A 62 9.67 -0.21 -8.49
N LEU A 63 9.01 -0.38 -7.34
CA LEU A 63 9.06 -1.63 -6.56
C LEU A 63 7.91 -2.60 -6.83
N TRP A 64 6.99 -2.22 -7.70
CA TRP A 64 5.80 -2.99 -8.02
C TRP A 64 5.92 -3.52 -9.46
N PRO A 65 5.36 -4.69 -9.79
CA PRO A 65 5.41 -5.27 -11.14
C PRO A 65 4.54 -4.54 -12.18
N MET A 66 4.26 -3.25 -11.97
CA MET A 66 3.38 -2.43 -12.80
C MET A 66 4.15 -1.88 -14.00
N GLY A 67 3.51 -1.86 -15.16
CA GLY A 67 4.07 -1.30 -16.39
C GLY A 67 4.71 -2.32 -17.33
N VAL A 68 4.95 -1.87 -18.56
CA VAL A 68 5.50 -2.70 -19.65
C VAL A 68 6.98 -2.97 -19.45
N LYS A 69 7.74 -1.92 -19.11
CA LYS A 69 9.18 -2.02 -18.79
C LYS A 69 9.33 -2.56 -17.37
N LYS A 70 10.09 -3.64 -17.21
CA LYS A 70 10.27 -4.31 -15.92
C LYS A 70 11.47 -3.77 -15.16
N ASN A 71 11.32 -3.71 -13.84
CA ASN A 71 12.43 -3.49 -12.92
C ASN A 71 12.83 -4.82 -12.30
N HIS A 72 13.97 -5.36 -12.73
CA HIS A 72 14.50 -6.62 -12.23
C HIS A 72 15.23 -6.36 -10.91
N ILE A 73 14.68 -6.87 -9.80
CA ILE A 73 15.17 -6.61 -8.45
C ILE A 73 15.86 -7.87 -7.94
N PHE A 74 17.07 -7.72 -7.46
CA PHE A 74 17.84 -8.77 -6.80
C PHE A 74 18.10 -8.36 -5.36
N ALA A 75 17.87 -9.25 -4.40
CA ALA A 75 18.05 -8.92 -2.99
C ALA A 75 18.69 -10.03 -2.15
N LYS A 76 19.48 -9.63 -1.15
CA LYS A 76 20.08 -10.57 -0.17
C LYS A 76 20.43 -9.89 1.15
N ASN A 77 20.10 -10.53 2.27
CA ASN A 77 20.62 -10.13 3.58
C ASN A 77 22.11 -10.48 3.68
N LEU A 78 22.95 -9.51 4.04
CA LEU A 78 24.39 -9.67 4.08
C LEU A 78 24.98 -9.01 5.33
N LYS A 79 26.17 -9.48 5.71
CA LYS A 79 27.08 -8.75 6.59
C LYS A 79 28.18 -8.16 5.74
N TRP A 80 28.49 -6.88 5.94
CA TRP A 80 29.43 -6.13 5.13
C TRP A 80 30.32 -5.25 6.02
N ASP A 81 31.62 -5.21 5.71
CA ASP A 81 32.55 -4.21 6.21
C ASP A 81 32.59 -3.04 5.20
N PRO A 82 31.99 -1.86 5.51
CA PRO A 82 31.93 -0.73 4.59
C PRO A 82 33.29 -0.14 4.19
N ALA A 83 34.38 -0.57 4.84
CA ALA A 83 35.74 -0.22 4.46
C ALA A 83 36.24 -1.00 3.24
N LYS A 84 35.59 -2.12 2.89
CA LYS A 84 35.98 -3.02 1.78
C LYS A 84 34.89 -3.06 0.71
N PRO A 85 35.25 -3.28 -0.57
CA PRO A 85 34.26 -3.57 -1.59
C PRO A 85 33.42 -4.80 -1.24
N LEU A 86 32.10 -4.71 -1.45
CA LEU A 86 31.18 -5.83 -1.42
C LEU A 86 30.98 -6.32 -2.85
N GLU A 87 31.22 -7.60 -3.10
CA GLU A 87 31.04 -8.20 -4.42
C GLU A 87 29.69 -8.91 -4.51
N ALA A 88 28.97 -8.69 -5.61
CA ALA A 88 27.69 -9.34 -5.91
C ALA A 88 27.71 -9.93 -7.33
N ASP A 89 27.39 -11.22 -7.43
CA ASP A 89 27.41 -12.01 -8.66
C ASP A 89 26.45 -13.21 -8.59
N ALA A 90 26.50 -14.12 -9.57
CA ALA A 90 25.67 -15.32 -9.60
C ALA A 90 25.84 -16.21 -8.35
N GLY A 91 27.04 -16.28 -7.78
CA GLY A 91 27.35 -17.10 -6.60
C GLY A 91 26.81 -16.52 -5.29
N THR A 92 26.39 -15.25 -5.30
CA THR A 92 25.83 -14.58 -4.12
C THR A 92 24.48 -15.17 -3.69
N GLY A 93 23.76 -15.83 -4.59
CA GLY A 93 22.49 -16.50 -4.27
C GLY A 93 21.40 -15.50 -3.84
N MET A 94 21.29 -14.39 -4.56
CA MET A 94 20.27 -13.35 -4.34
C MET A 94 18.89 -13.86 -4.78
N MET A 95 17.85 -13.52 -4.02
CA MET A 95 16.47 -13.67 -4.48
C MET A 95 16.22 -12.68 -5.62
N THR A 96 15.35 -13.01 -6.58
CA THR A 96 15.10 -12.12 -7.73
C THR A 96 13.67 -12.13 -8.24
N THR A 97 13.23 -10.99 -8.79
CA THR A 97 11.99 -10.86 -9.54
C THR A 97 12.12 -11.29 -11.00
N ALA A 98 13.35 -11.45 -11.48
CA ALA A 98 13.66 -11.82 -12.85
C ALA A 98 13.61 -13.34 -13.08
N PRO A 99 13.41 -13.80 -14.32
CA PRO A 99 13.58 -15.20 -14.69
C PRO A 99 15.07 -15.61 -14.82
N PHE A 100 16.02 -14.75 -14.43
CA PHE A 100 17.46 -14.96 -14.55
C PHE A 100 18.19 -14.47 -13.29
N ASN A 101 19.43 -14.93 -13.09
CA ASN A 101 20.35 -14.41 -12.06
C ASN A 101 21.42 -13.51 -12.68
N LEU A 102 22.30 -12.93 -11.86
CA LEU A 102 23.37 -12.04 -12.32
C LEU A 102 24.38 -12.70 -13.29
N GLY A 103 24.47 -14.03 -13.33
CA GLY A 103 25.31 -14.77 -14.27
C GLY A 103 24.72 -14.95 -15.67
N GLN A 104 23.44 -14.61 -15.85
CA GLN A 104 22.68 -14.87 -17.08
C GLN A 104 21.80 -13.68 -17.47
N VAL A 105 22.28 -12.45 -17.24
CA VAL A 105 21.51 -11.24 -17.55
C VAL A 105 21.35 -11.11 -19.07
N PRO A 106 20.13 -11.00 -19.61
CA PRO A 106 19.93 -10.84 -21.04
C PRO A 106 20.56 -9.56 -21.57
N SER A 107 21.13 -9.63 -22.77
CA SER A 107 21.71 -8.45 -23.43
C SER A 107 20.67 -7.37 -23.63
N GLY A 108 21.03 -6.13 -23.30
CA GLY A 108 20.13 -4.98 -23.32
C GLY A 108 20.73 -3.75 -22.64
N THR A 109 20.00 -2.65 -22.71
CA THR A 109 20.31 -1.44 -21.92
C THR A 109 19.45 -1.45 -20.67
N TYR A 110 20.10 -1.29 -19.52
CA TYR A 110 19.43 -1.24 -18.22
C TYR A 110 19.83 0.02 -17.47
N ARG A 111 18.94 0.52 -16.62
CA ARG A 111 19.26 1.49 -15.58
C ARG A 111 19.57 0.74 -14.30
N LEU A 112 20.84 0.78 -13.92
CA LEU A 112 21.37 0.13 -12.75
C LEU A 112 21.33 1.08 -11.56
N GLN A 113 20.84 0.59 -10.43
CA GLN A 113 20.93 1.26 -9.13
C GLN A 113 21.18 0.23 -8.02
N VAL A 114 21.89 0.61 -6.97
CA VAL A 114 22.12 -0.23 -5.79
C VAL A 114 21.63 0.49 -4.54
N LEU A 115 20.96 -0.24 -3.66
CA LEU A 115 20.51 0.25 -2.35
C LEU A 115 20.95 -0.73 -1.26
N TRP A 116 21.44 -0.19 -0.15
CA TRP A 116 21.72 -0.89 1.09
C TRP A 116 20.64 -0.52 2.09
N ASP A 117 19.73 -1.45 2.31
CA ASP A 117 18.67 -1.33 3.30
C ASP A 117 19.25 -1.72 4.67
N GLN A 118 19.37 -0.73 5.53
CA GLN A 118 19.95 -0.84 6.87
C GLN A 118 19.01 -0.29 7.94
N ASP A 119 17.86 0.24 7.51
CA ASP A 119 16.87 0.76 8.40
C ASP A 119 16.19 -0.39 9.15
N THR A 120 15.86 -0.10 10.41
CA THR A 120 15.26 -1.08 11.32
C THR A 120 14.03 -0.49 12.00
N GLN A 121 13.53 0.64 11.50
CA GLN A 121 12.46 1.43 12.11
C GLN A 121 11.21 1.43 11.24
N GLU A 122 11.39 1.61 9.93
CA GLU A 122 10.34 1.60 8.92
C GLU A 122 10.48 0.35 8.04
N SER A 123 9.36 -0.14 7.51
CA SER A 123 9.35 -1.38 6.74
C SER A 123 9.65 -1.19 5.24
N GLY A 124 9.57 0.04 4.74
CA GLY A 124 9.69 0.34 3.31
C GLY A 124 11.14 0.57 2.85
N LEU A 125 11.48 0.11 1.65
CA LEU A 125 12.85 0.26 1.09
C LEU A 125 13.34 1.71 0.99
N ASN A 126 12.41 2.64 0.77
CA ASN A 126 12.72 4.08 0.71
C ASN A 126 12.62 4.76 2.09
N ALA A 127 12.90 4.02 3.17
CA ALA A 127 13.00 4.54 4.52
C ALA A 127 14.17 5.53 4.67
N PRO A 128 13.99 6.64 5.41
CA PRO A 128 15.09 7.54 5.77
C PRO A 128 16.26 6.80 6.42
N GLY A 129 17.48 7.13 6.01
CA GLY A 129 18.70 6.52 6.53
C GLY A 129 19.24 5.36 5.69
N ASN A 130 18.45 4.77 4.79
CA ASN A 130 18.97 3.83 3.79
C ASN A 130 19.93 4.52 2.83
N VAL A 131 20.91 3.76 2.34
CA VAL A 131 22.03 4.29 1.56
C VAL A 131 21.97 3.74 0.15
N PHE A 132 22.18 4.57 -0.87
CA PHE A 132 22.01 4.17 -2.25
C PHE A 132 23.02 4.84 -3.20
N SER A 133 23.14 4.28 -4.40
CA SER A 133 23.90 4.87 -5.50
C SER A 133 23.02 5.77 -6.36
N GLU A 134 23.62 6.74 -7.04
CA GLU A 134 22.98 7.36 -8.20
C GLU A 134 22.64 6.28 -9.26
N PRO A 135 21.50 6.42 -9.98
CA PRO A 135 21.18 5.52 -11.06
C PRO A 135 22.04 5.81 -12.29
N ARG A 136 22.49 4.78 -13.00
CA ARG A 136 23.22 4.94 -14.27
C ARG A 136 22.78 3.94 -15.32
N ASN A 137 22.79 4.37 -16.58
CA ASN A 137 22.53 3.48 -17.70
C ASN A 137 23.77 2.61 -17.97
N VAL A 138 23.56 1.32 -18.17
CA VAL A 138 24.58 0.32 -18.49
C VAL A 138 24.13 -0.49 -19.70
N GLU A 139 25.05 -0.70 -20.63
CA GLU A 139 24.84 -1.60 -21.76
C GLU A 139 25.43 -2.96 -21.41
N ILE A 140 24.59 -4.00 -21.45
CA ILE A 140 24.97 -5.38 -21.18
C ILE A 140 24.97 -6.13 -22.50
N THR A 141 26.15 -6.50 -23.00
CA THR A 141 26.31 -7.30 -24.24
C THR A 141 27.27 -8.47 -24.07
N LYS A 142 28.09 -8.46 -23.02
CA LYS A 142 29.07 -9.48 -22.67
C LYS A 142 29.32 -9.43 -21.16
N GLY A 143 29.99 -10.45 -20.64
CA GLY A 143 30.36 -10.47 -19.23
C GLY A 143 31.19 -9.24 -18.86
N GLN A 144 30.86 -8.60 -17.74
CA GLN A 144 31.52 -7.36 -17.31
C GLN A 144 31.48 -7.17 -15.80
N LYS A 145 32.52 -6.51 -15.29
CA LYS A 145 32.59 -6.01 -13.90
C LYS A 145 32.06 -4.58 -13.86
N LEU A 146 31.08 -4.32 -13.00
CA LEU A 146 30.46 -3.02 -12.79
C LEU A 146 30.83 -2.50 -11.41
N GLU A 147 31.54 -1.38 -11.35
CA GLU A 147 31.87 -0.72 -10.09
C GLU A 147 30.78 0.28 -9.72
N ILE A 148 30.17 0.10 -8.54
CA ILE A 148 29.11 0.96 -8.02
C ILE A 148 29.55 1.58 -6.70
N ARG A 149 29.22 2.85 -6.51
CA ARG A 149 29.51 3.57 -5.28
C ARG A 149 28.20 4.07 -4.68
N LEU A 150 27.97 3.74 -3.41
CA LEU A 150 26.89 4.31 -2.62
C LEU A 150 27.31 5.72 -2.20
N THR A 151 26.52 6.71 -2.60
CA THR A 151 26.85 8.14 -2.48
C THR A 151 25.79 8.94 -1.74
N GLU A 152 24.57 8.42 -1.64
CA GLU A 152 23.41 9.12 -1.12
C GLU A 152 22.78 8.41 0.09
N VAL A 153 22.13 9.18 0.95
CA VAL A 153 21.32 8.69 2.06
C VAL A 153 19.91 9.24 1.90
N ILE A 154 18.91 8.38 2.06
CA ILE A 154 17.51 8.82 1.99
C ILE A 154 17.25 9.82 3.14
N PRO A 155 16.82 11.06 2.84
CA PRO A 155 16.69 12.08 3.86
C PRO A 155 15.46 11.85 4.75
N PRO A 156 15.44 12.41 5.96
CA PRO A 156 14.23 12.49 6.77
C PRO A 156 13.10 13.20 6.02
N ARG A 157 11.87 12.70 6.17
CA ARG A 157 10.68 13.33 5.61
C ARG A 157 10.38 14.67 6.31
N GLN A 158 10.04 15.69 5.51
CA GLN A 158 9.75 17.05 5.99
C GLN A 158 8.36 17.52 5.56
N LEU A 159 7.76 18.40 6.34
CA LEU A 159 6.53 19.11 5.98
C LEU A 159 6.88 20.45 5.32
N VAL A 160 5.96 20.94 4.48
CA VAL A 160 5.99 22.32 3.98
C VAL A 160 6.08 23.33 5.14
N ASP A 161 6.83 24.39 4.94
CA ASP A 161 6.91 25.52 5.88
C ASP A 161 5.70 26.45 5.68
N ASP A 162 4.58 26.10 6.31
CA ASP A 162 3.34 26.89 6.31
C ASP A 162 2.76 26.99 7.74
N PRO A 163 2.29 28.18 8.18
CA PRO A 163 1.76 28.35 9.54
C PRO A 163 0.51 27.52 9.85
N LEU A 164 -0.25 27.07 8.84
CA LEU A 164 -1.43 26.21 8.99
C LEU A 164 -1.06 24.72 9.02
N VAL A 165 0.15 24.35 8.60
CA VAL A 165 0.62 22.97 8.63
C VAL A 165 1.39 22.70 9.91
N LYS A 166 1.05 21.59 10.59
CA LYS A 166 1.68 21.17 11.83
C LYS A 166 2.04 19.70 11.80
N LEU A 167 3.24 19.38 12.27
CA LEU A 167 3.67 18.02 12.56
C LEU A 167 3.12 17.58 13.91
N VAL A 168 2.59 16.37 13.96
CA VAL A 168 2.37 15.62 15.19
C VAL A 168 3.37 14.46 15.19
N ASP A 169 4.27 14.47 16.17
CA ASP A 169 5.19 13.37 16.47
C ASP A 169 4.91 12.93 17.91
N PHE A 170 4.11 11.87 18.05
CA PHE A 170 3.53 11.43 19.31
C PHE A 170 4.12 10.09 19.72
N THR A 171 4.60 9.96 20.96
CA THR A 171 5.04 8.66 21.51
C THR A 171 3.84 7.97 22.15
N SER A 172 3.42 6.83 21.59
CA SER A 172 2.27 6.08 22.10
C SER A 172 2.68 5.22 23.29
N ASP A 173 2.01 5.37 24.43
CA ASP A 173 2.26 4.56 25.62
C ASP A 173 1.85 3.10 25.38
N THR A 174 0.68 2.90 24.77
CA THR A 174 0.14 1.58 24.44
C THR A 174 1.07 0.81 23.50
N LEU A 175 1.47 1.41 22.37
CA LEU A 175 2.36 0.75 21.42
C LEU A 175 3.77 0.59 22.00
N SER A 176 4.26 1.56 22.77
CA SER A 176 5.60 1.45 23.38
C SER A 176 5.67 0.31 24.38
N LYS A 177 4.61 0.11 25.18
CA LYS A 177 4.49 -1.02 26.10
C LYS A 177 4.43 -2.35 25.35
N TRP A 178 3.66 -2.43 24.28
CA TRP A 178 3.53 -3.64 23.47
C TRP A 178 4.87 -4.04 22.83
N TRP A 179 5.55 -3.07 22.20
CA TRP A 179 6.82 -3.30 21.50
C TRP A 179 8.04 -3.32 22.42
N LYS A 180 7.87 -2.99 23.71
CA LYS A 180 8.95 -2.87 24.72
C LYS A 180 10.07 -1.91 24.30
N LYS A 181 9.72 -0.89 23.50
CA LYS A 181 10.58 0.20 23.05
C LYS A 181 9.72 1.43 22.75
N PRO A 182 10.25 2.67 22.79
CA PRO A 182 9.48 3.83 22.36
C PRO A 182 8.97 3.67 20.92
N VAL A 183 7.67 3.82 20.72
CA VAL A 183 7.02 3.82 19.41
C VAL A 183 6.41 5.18 19.16
N LYS A 184 6.84 5.80 18.06
CA LYS A 184 6.35 7.09 17.60
C LYS A 184 5.30 6.88 16.52
N VAL A 185 4.16 7.53 16.67
CA VAL A 185 3.11 7.63 15.66
C VAL A 185 3.08 9.08 15.18
N LYS A 186 3.07 9.26 13.87
CA LYS A 186 3.09 10.59 13.25
C LYS A 186 1.74 10.90 12.61
N ALA A 187 1.46 12.19 12.50
CA ALA A 187 0.39 12.73 11.67
C ALA A 187 0.78 14.14 11.24
N SER A 188 0.10 14.67 10.23
CA SER A 188 0.12 16.11 9.97
C SER A 188 -1.27 16.69 10.15
N VAL A 189 -1.31 17.96 10.53
CA VAL A 189 -2.54 18.71 10.75
C VAL A 189 -2.51 19.92 9.83
N LEU A 190 -3.54 20.06 9.02
CA LEU A 190 -3.85 21.27 8.26
C LEU A 190 -4.99 22.00 8.98
N LEU A 191 -4.65 23.15 9.54
CA LEU A 191 -5.56 24.01 10.29
C LEU A 191 -6.49 24.79 9.35
N PRO A 192 -7.75 25.03 9.73
CA PRO A 192 -8.65 25.85 8.93
C PRO A 192 -8.21 27.32 8.90
N ALA A 193 -8.61 28.05 7.87
CA ALA A 193 -8.41 29.50 7.81
C ALA A 193 -9.03 30.21 9.04
N GLY A 194 -8.39 31.27 9.53
CA GLY A 194 -8.82 32.01 10.71
C GLY A 194 -8.55 31.31 12.04
N PHE A 195 -7.83 30.17 12.06
CA PHE A 195 -7.53 29.44 13.30
C PHE A 195 -6.86 30.33 14.36
N TYR A 196 -5.90 31.18 13.98
CA TYR A 196 -5.19 32.06 14.91
C TYR A 196 -6.00 33.31 15.29
N ASP A 197 -6.92 33.75 14.43
CA ASP A 197 -7.78 34.91 14.67
C ASP A 197 -8.96 34.59 15.62
N HIS A 198 -9.26 33.30 15.82
CA HIS A 198 -10.35 32.82 16.65
C HIS A 198 -9.86 31.86 17.76
N PRO A 199 -9.11 32.34 18.76
CA PRO A 199 -8.48 31.49 19.78
C PRO A 199 -9.48 30.73 20.66
N GLY A 200 -10.73 31.20 20.78
CA GLY A 200 -11.80 30.53 21.53
C GLY A 200 -12.62 29.51 20.72
N ALA A 201 -12.42 29.44 19.40
CA ALA A 201 -13.17 28.51 18.56
C ALA A 201 -12.67 27.07 18.73
N LYS A 202 -13.61 26.12 18.66
CA LYS A 202 -13.36 24.69 18.55
C LYS A 202 -13.90 24.17 17.24
N TYR A 203 -13.25 23.14 16.69
CA TYR A 203 -13.52 22.67 15.34
C TYR A 203 -13.86 21.17 15.31
N PRO A 204 -14.76 20.73 14.42
CA PRO A 204 -14.83 19.32 14.04
C PRO A 204 -13.53 18.89 13.36
N VAL A 205 -13.28 17.59 13.31
CA VAL A 205 -12.03 17.03 12.81
C VAL A 205 -12.29 15.94 11.78
N ARG A 206 -11.61 16.06 10.65
CA ARG A 206 -11.47 15.03 9.63
C ARG A 206 -10.17 14.26 9.87
N TYR A 207 -10.25 12.94 9.95
CA TYR A 207 -9.12 12.03 9.95
C TYR A 207 -9.03 11.32 8.60
N ASN A 208 -8.18 11.84 7.72
CA ASN A 208 -7.93 11.22 6.44
C ASN A 208 -6.89 10.11 6.61
N VAL A 209 -7.21 8.92 6.09
CA VAL A 209 -6.30 7.78 5.98
C VAL A 209 -5.77 7.70 4.55
N ALA A 210 -4.47 7.41 4.41
CA ALA A 210 -3.84 7.33 3.10
C ALA A 210 -4.18 6.00 2.39
N GLY A 211 -4.06 5.99 1.06
CA GLY A 211 -3.81 4.73 0.36
C GLY A 211 -2.45 4.13 0.77
N TYR A 212 -2.23 2.86 0.45
CA TYR A 212 -1.06 2.11 0.88
C TYR A 212 0.26 2.84 0.65
N GLY A 213 1.13 2.89 1.66
CA GLY A 213 2.46 3.54 1.56
C GLY A 213 2.40 5.07 1.67
N GLY A 214 1.21 5.66 1.78
CA GLY A 214 1.06 7.09 2.03
C GLY A 214 1.51 7.48 3.44
N ARG A 215 2.16 8.64 3.57
CA ARG A 215 2.69 9.15 4.84
C ARG A 215 2.04 10.48 5.21
N TYR A 216 2.28 10.94 6.43
CA TYR A 216 1.77 12.23 6.94
C TYR A 216 2.19 13.44 6.07
N THR A 217 3.24 13.32 5.26
CA THR A 217 3.72 14.37 4.36
C THR A 217 2.82 14.64 3.17
N ARG A 218 1.76 13.84 2.94
CA ARG A 218 0.82 14.07 1.83
C ARG A 218 0.10 15.42 1.88
N VAL A 219 0.04 16.06 3.05
CA VAL A 219 -0.43 17.45 3.19
C VAL A 219 0.36 18.42 2.30
N ASN A 220 1.66 18.18 2.08
CA ASN A 220 2.51 19.07 1.27
C ASN A 220 1.97 19.17 -0.16
N TYR A 221 1.41 18.10 -0.72
CA TYR A 221 0.81 18.14 -2.05
C TYR A 221 -0.34 19.15 -2.11
N LEU A 222 -1.23 19.11 -1.12
CA LEU A 222 -2.40 19.98 -1.05
C LEU A 222 -2.05 21.46 -0.84
N VAL A 223 -0.91 21.74 -0.22
CA VAL A 223 -0.47 23.11 0.10
C VAL A 223 0.45 23.69 -0.97
N GLU A 224 1.41 22.90 -1.48
CA GLU A 224 2.42 23.38 -2.42
C GLU A 224 2.10 23.08 -3.89
N ARG A 225 1.34 22.01 -4.16
CA ARG A 225 1.16 21.47 -5.53
C ARG A 225 -0.27 21.52 -6.04
N ASP A 226 -1.24 21.79 -5.18
CA ASP A 226 -2.65 21.98 -5.52
C ASP A 226 -3.11 23.42 -5.16
N PRO A 227 -2.83 24.41 -6.02
CA PRO A 227 -3.17 25.80 -5.75
C PRO A 227 -4.68 26.04 -5.69
N ASP A 228 -5.49 25.19 -6.31
CA ASP A 228 -6.94 25.31 -6.32
C ASP A 228 -7.53 24.84 -4.98
N PHE A 229 -7.06 23.71 -4.47
CA PHE A 229 -7.39 23.27 -3.12
C PHE A 229 -6.96 24.30 -2.08
N PHE A 230 -5.71 24.78 -2.10
CA PHE A 230 -5.23 25.66 -1.04
C PHE A 230 -5.92 27.02 -1.04
N ARG A 231 -6.20 27.58 -2.22
CA ARG A 231 -6.99 28.82 -2.36
C ARG A 231 -8.42 28.64 -1.87
N TRP A 232 -9.05 27.51 -2.16
CA TRP A 232 -10.37 27.19 -1.60
C TRP A 232 -10.30 27.01 -0.06
N TRP A 233 -9.33 26.24 0.43
CA TRP A 233 -9.15 25.94 1.86
C TRP A 233 -8.96 27.20 2.72
N THR A 234 -8.29 28.21 2.16
CA THR A 234 -8.03 29.50 2.81
C THR A 234 -9.16 30.51 2.63
N SER A 235 -10.20 30.19 1.86
CA SER A 235 -11.37 31.05 1.63
C SER A 235 -12.44 30.90 2.72
N ASP A 236 -13.47 31.75 2.66
CA ASP A 236 -14.67 31.64 3.51
C ASP A 236 -15.64 30.52 3.09
N GLU A 237 -15.45 29.95 1.90
CA GLU A 237 -16.28 28.85 1.40
C GLU A 237 -15.90 27.50 2.03
N ALA A 238 -14.62 27.32 2.39
CA ALA A 238 -14.15 26.09 3.00
C ALA A 238 -14.73 25.91 4.42
N PRO A 239 -15.19 24.70 4.76
CA PRO A 239 -15.73 24.44 6.07
C PRO A 239 -14.62 24.55 7.12
N ARG A 240 -14.94 25.16 8.27
CA ARG A 240 -13.99 25.31 9.39
C ARG A 240 -13.83 23.98 10.12
N ILE A 241 -13.07 23.07 9.52
CA ILE A 241 -12.76 21.72 10.00
C ILE A 241 -11.23 21.60 10.12
N ILE A 242 -10.73 20.88 11.12
CA ILE A 242 -9.32 20.50 11.19
C ILE A 242 -9.12 19.26 10.32
N ASN A 243 -8.15 19.30 9.40
CA ASN A 243 -7.86 18.17 8.53
C ASN A 243 -6.57 17.46 8.97
N VAL A 244 -6.70 16.21 9.44
CA VAL A 244 -5.61 15.40 9.99
C VAL A 244 -5.26 14.30 9.01
N PHE A 245 -3.99 14.20 8.64
CA PHE A 245 -3.47 13.15 7.78
C PHE A 245 -2.70 12.14 8.64
N LEU A 246 -3.32 10.99 8.88
CA LEU A 246 -2.73 9.91 9.66
C LEU A 246 -1.55 9.26 8.90
N ASP A 247 -0.51 8.85 9.63
CA ASP A 247 0.59 8.06 9.08
C ASP A 247 0.24 6.55 9.08
N GLY A 248 0.49 5.91 7.94
CA GLY A 248 0.34 4.47 7.74
C GLY A 248 1.38 3.65 8.48
N GLU A 249 2.60 4.18 8.62
CA GLU A 249 3.81 3.43 8.93
C GLU A 249 3.66 2.47 10.12
N GLY A 250 4.11 1.24 9.91
CA GLY A 250 4.07 0.17 10.88
C GLY A 250 5.21 -0.85 10.64
N PRO A 251 5.37 -1.80 11.57
CA PRO A 251 6.55 -2.67 11.62
C PRO A 251 6.63 -3.70 10.46
N PHE A 252 5.52 -3.95 9.77
CA PHE A 252 5.41 -4.92 8.67
C PHE A 252 4.82 -4.29 7.40
N GLY A 253 4.84 -2.96 7.28
CA GLY A 253 4.02 -2.21 6.33
C GLY A 253 3.03 -1.33 7.06
N ASP A 254 2.12 -0.73 6.31
CA ASP A 254 1.08 0.10 6.90
C ASP A 254 0.29 -0.69 7.98
N SER A 255 0.06 -0.07 9.13
CA SER A 255 -0.62 -0.71 10.28
C SER A 255 -2.13 -0.87 10.09
N TYR A 256 -2.69 -0.27 9.03
CA TYR A 256 -4.14 -0.13 8.80
C TYR A 256 -4.87 0.55 9.97
N GLN A 257 -4.13 1.18 10.89
CA GLN A 257 -4.65 1.84 12.08
C GLN A 257 -5.62 0.95 12.90
N LEU A 258 -5.41 -0.36 12.89
CA LEU A 258 -6.22 -1.34 13.61
C LEU A 258 -5.36 -2.23 14.50
N ASP A 259 -6.01 -2.81 15.49
CA ASP A 259 -5.36 -3.75 16.40
C ASP A 259 -5.08 -5.07 15.67
N SER A 260 -3.85 -5.58 15.82
CA SER A 260 -3.49 -6.90 15.31
C SER A 260 -2.51 -7.65 16.20
N ASP A 261 -2.47 -8.97 16.03
CA ASP A 261 -1.57 -9.86 16.77
C ASP A 261 -0.10 -9.61 16.40
N ASN A 262 0.18 -9.02 15.23
CA ASN A 262 1.54 -8.82 14.72
C ASN A 262 2.04 -7.39 14.91
N SER A 263 1.20 -6.39 14.67
CA SER A 263 1.59 -4.98 14.74
C SER A 263 1.31 -4.36 16.12
N GLY A 264 0.39 -4.95 16.87
CA GLY A 264 -0.06 -4.44 18.16
C GLY A 264 -1.32 -3.57 18.05
N PRO A 265 -1.74 -2.95 19.16
CA PRO A 265 -3.04 -2.29 19.29
C PRO A 265 -3.05 -0.87 18.70
N TYR A 266 -2.87 -0.74 17.37
CA TYR A 266 -2.86 0.55 16.67
C TYR A 266 -4.24 1.24 16.65
N GLY A 267 -5.34 0.49 16.62
CA GLY A 267 -6.69 1.05 16.69
C GLY A 267 -6.99 1.63 18.07
N TYR A 268 -6.56 0.95 19.13
CA TYR A 268 -6.63 1.48 20.49
C TYR A 268 -5.77 2.74 20.64
N ALA A 269 -4.49 2.68 20.23
CA ALA A 269 -3.59 3.83 20.29
C ALA A 269 -4.11 5.03 19.49
N LEU A 270 -4.71 4.80 18.33
CA LEU A 270 -5.34 5.86 17.54
C LEU A 270 -6.49 6.52 18.31
N THR A 271 -7.45 5.73 18.79
CA THR A 271 -8.73 6.23 19.34
C THR A 271 -8.61 6.76 20.77
N HIS A 272 -7.71 6.21 21.57
CA HIS A 272 -7.56 6.54 23.00
C HIS A 272 -6.37 7.45 23.31
N GLU A 273 -5.39 7.54 22.41
CA GLU A 273 -4.18 8.35 22.64
C GLU A 273 -4.01 9.45 21.58
N LEU A 274 -3.80 9.08 20.32
CA LEU A 274 -3.41 10.02 19.28
C LEU A 274 -4.51 11.03 18.96
N ILE A 275 -5.75 10.56 18.73
CA ILE A 275 -6.89 11.44 18.43
C ILE A 275 -7.14 12.42 19.58
N PRO A 276 -7.30 11.98 20.85
CA PRO A 276 -7.45 12.90 21.98
C PRO A 276 -6.29 13.88 22.14
N TYR A 277 -5.06 13.44 21.88
CA TYR A 277 -3.89 14.32 21.89
C TYR A 277 -4.01 15.44 20.84
N ILE A 278 -4.31 15.09 19.59
CA ILE A 278 -4.48 16.05 18.48
C ILE A 278 -5.61 17.03 18.78
N GLU A 279 -6.76 16.54 19.22
CA GLU A 279 -7.92 17.39 19.53
C GLU A 279 -7.62 18.36 20.66
N LYS A 280 -6.87 17.94 21.68
CA LYS A 280 -6.44 18.83 22.77
C LYS A 280 -5.48 19.90 22.28
N GLN A 281 -4.49 19.55 21.44
CA GLN A 281 -3.50 20.50 20.94
C GLN A 281 -4.10 21.54 19.99
N TYR A 282 -5.03 21.13 19.14
CA TYR A 282 -5.55 21.96 18.04
C TYR A 282 -7.00 22.39 18.23
N ARG A 283 -7.57 22.30 19.44
CA ARG A 283 -8.94 22.73 19.73
C ARG A 283 -10.01 21.97 18.93
N GLY A 284 -9.84 20.65 18.79
CA GLY A 284 -10.92 19.77 18.35
C GLY A 284 -12.10 19.80 19.34
N ILE A 285 -13.34 19.64 18.86
CA ILE A 285 -14.54 19.59 19.70
C ILE A 285 -14.50 18.39 20.65
N GLY A 286 -13.99 17.24 20.19
CA GLY A 286 -13.73 16.07 21.02
C GLY A 286 -14.95 15.19 21.31
N THR A 287 -16.02 15.32 20.51
CA THR A 287 -17.23 14.48 20.62
C THR A 287 -17.39 13.60 19.38
N PRO A 288 -18.05 12.44 19.50
CA PRO A 288 -18.30 11.57 18.35
C PRO A 288 -18.93 12.31 17.16
N GLN A 289 -19.90 13.18 17.42
CA GLN A 289 -20.63 13.96 16.40
C GLN A 289 -19.71 14.90 15.58
N SER A 290 -18.52 15.18 16.09
CA SER A 290 -17.54 16.09 15.48
C SER A 290 -16.36 15.39 14.79
N ARG A 291 -16.31 14.05 14.81
CA ARG A 291 -15.23 13.26 14.21
C ARG A 291 -15.70 12.58 12.93
N PHE A 292 -14.92 12.74 11.87
CA PHE A 292 -15.15 12.12 10.58
C PHE A 292 -13.89 11.41 10.12
N VAL A 293 -14.05 10.32 9.38
CA VAL A 293 -12.95 9.55 8.80
C VAL A 293 -13.19 9.37 7.30
N ASP A 294 -12.13 9.31 6.51
CA ASP A 294 -12.24 9.05 5.09
C ASP A 294 -10.92 8.52 4.54
N GLY A 295 -10.97 7.95 3.35
CA GLY A 295 -9.79 7.58 2.61
C GLY A 295 -10.11 6.93 1.29
N CYS A 296 -9.05 6.65 0.55
CA CYS A 296 -9.10 5.95 -0.73
C CYS A 296 -8.21 4.70 -0.64
N SER A 297 -8.56 3.61 -1.35
CA SER A 297 -7.76 2.39 -1.39
C SER A 297 -7.71 1.71 -0.02
N THR A 298 -6.52 1.38 0.49
CA THR A 298 -6.29 1.04 1.91
C THR A 298 -6.96 2.03 2.86
N GLY A 299 -6.88 3.32 2.60
CA GLY A 299 -7.55 4.33 3.42
C GLY A 299 -9.07 4.22 3.37
N GLY A 300 -9.63 3.77 2.25
CA GLY A 300 -11.05 3.45 2.13
C GLY A 300 -11.43 2.31 3.07
N TRP A 301 -10.69 1.20 3.02
CA TRP A 301 -10.92 0.05 3.89
C TRP A 301 -10.79 0.44 5.36
N VAL A 302 -9.72 1.14 5.74
CA VAL A 302 -9.49 1.57 7.13
C VAL A 302 -10.59 2.53 7.59
N SER A 303 -10.96 3.51 6.77
CA SER A 303 -12.02 4.46 7.13
C SER A 303 -13.36 3.77 7.35
N LEU A 304 -13.68 2.73 6.57
CA LEU A 304 -14.88 1.93 6.79
C LEU A 304 -14.74 1.08 8.06
N ALA A 305 -13.64 0.33 8.20
CA ALA A 305 -13.39 -0.52 9.35
C ALA A 305 -13.43 0.26 10.67
N LEU A 306 -12.80 1.44 10.74
CA LEU A 306 -12.86 2.31 11.92
C LEU A 306 -14.30 2.73 12.25
N GLN A 307 -15.12 3.05 11.26
CA GLN A 307 -16.53 3.39 11.49
C GLN A 307 -17.35 2.19 11.97
N LEU A 308 -17.01 0.97 11.51
CA LEU A 308 -17.73 -0.26 11.89
C LEU A 308 -17.31 -0.80 13.27
N TYR A 309 -16.02 -0.77 13.60
CA TYR A 309 -15.50 -1.24 14.88
C TYR A 309 -15.64 -0.21 16.00
N TYR A 310 -15.65 1.08 15.67
CA TYR A 310 -15.82 2.18 16.62
C TYR A 310 -17.03 3.07 16.26
N PRO A 311 -18.25 2.50 16.17
CA PRO A 311 -19.42 3.20 15.64
C PRO A 311 -19.86 4.39 16.50
N ASP A 312 -19.54 4.35 17.80
CA ASP A 312 -19.83 5.42 18.76
C ASP A 312 -18.69 6.45 18.86
N PHE A 313 -17.59 6.27 18.13
CA PHE A 313 -16.44 7.19 18.14
C PHE A 313 -16.44 8.14 16.93
N PHE A 314 -16.87 7.66 15.76
CA PHE A 314 -16.96 8.44 14.52
C PHE A 314 -18.41 8.69 14.10
N ASN A 315 -18.65 9.84 13.49
CA ASN A 315 -19.96 10.28 13.00
C ASN A 315 -20.06 10.30 11.48
N GLY A 316 -19.23 9.53 10.79
CA GLY A 316 -19.31 9.40 9.34
C GLY A 316 -18.01 8.95 8.72
N THR A 317 -18.15 8.06 7.74
CA THR A 317 -17.08 7.61 6.86
C THR A 317 -17.39 7.89 5.41
N TRP A 318 -16.37 8.33 4.67
CA TRP A 318 -16.39 8.46 3.21
C TRP A 318 -15.28 7.58 2.64
N SER A 319 -15.66 6.37 2.26
CA SER A 319 -14.74 5.33 1.80
C SER A 319 -14.75 5.24 0.28
N TYR A 320 -13.60 5.44 -0.35
CA TYR A 320 -13.45 5.35 -1.81
C TYR A 320 -12.61 4.15 -2.19
N SER A 321 -13.12 3.33 -3.12
CA SER A 321 -12.45 2.10 -3.59
C SER A 321 -11.75 1.33 -2.46
N PRO A 322 -12.45 0.97 -1.36
CA PRO A 322 -11.80 0.28 -0.26
C PRO A 322 -11.12 -1.00 -0.75
N ASP A 323 -10.00 -1.39 -0.11
CA ASP A 323 -9.46 -2.76 -0.22
C ASP A 323 -10.58 -3.79 0.04
N ALA A 324 -10.34 -5.08 -0.21
CA ALA A 324 -11.40 -6.10 -0.10
C ALA A 324 -12.08 -6.09 1.30
N ILE A 325 -13.33 -5.64 1.34
CA ILE A 325 -14.17 -5.58 2.56
C ILE A 325 -14.95 -6.88 2.80
N ASP A 326 -14.78 -7.84 1.91
CA ASP A 326 -15.36 -9.17 1.89
C ASP A 326 -14.29 -10.14 1.36
N PHE A 327 -14.04 -11.24 2.06
CA PHE A 327 -12.98 -12.17 1.70
C PHE A 327 -13.45 -13.40 0.91
N GLU A 328 -14.76 -13.51 0.62
CA GLU A 328 -15.24 -14.33 -0.49
C GLU A 328 -14.83 -13.74 -1.85
N ASN A 329 -14.38 -12.48 -1.87
CA ASN A 329 -13.94 -11.75 -3.07
C ASN A 329 -12.62 -10.99 -2.82
N TYR A 330 -11.65 -11.61 -2.17
CA TYR A 330 -10.33 -11.02 -1.88
C TYR A 330 -9.49 -10.94 -3.17
N GLN A 331 -9.70 -9.86 -3.94
CA GLN A 331 -9.11 -9.67 -5.27
C GLN A 331 -9.34 -10.88 -6.20
N LEU A 332 -10.61 -11.25 -6.34
CA LEU A 332 -11.11 -12.42 -7.09
C LEU A 332 -10.84 -13.79 -6.47
N ILE A 333 -10.23 -13.86 -5.27
CA ILE A 333 -10.00 -15.12 -4.56
C ILE A 333 -11.07 -15.28 -3.49
N ASP A 334 -11.74 -16.43 -3.46
CA ASP A 334 -12.53 -16.85 -2.30
C ASP A 334 -11.60 -17.58 -1.33
N ILE A 335 -11.04 -16.85 -0.35
CA ILE A 335 -10.00 -17.42 0.54
C ILE A 335 -10.53 -18.57 1.40
N TYR A 336 -11.86 -18.71 1.50
CA TYR A 336 -12.51 -19.75 2.28
C TYR A 336 -12.73 -21.03 1.48
N LYS A 337 -12.72 -20.98 0.14
CA LYS A 337 -13.02 -22.12 -0.73
C LYS A 337 -11.90 -22.49 -1.69
N ASP A 338 -11.18 -21.51 -2.21
CA ASP A 338 -10.15 -21.75 -3.22
C ASP A 338 -8.94 -22.46 -2.61
N ASP A 339 -8.41 -23.46 -3.31
CA ASP A 339 -7.20 -24.19 -2.88
C ASP A 339 -5.91 -23.37 -3.13
N ASN A 340 -5.97 -22.37 -4.02
CA ASN A 340 -4.78 -21.67 -4.50
C ASN A 340 -5.05 -20.19 -4.83
N ALA A 341 -4.22 -19.29 -4.29
CA ALA A 341 -4.28 -17.85 -4.54
C ALA A 341 -3.71 -17.42 -5.90
N PHE A 342 -2.92 -18.28 -6.56
CA PHE A 342 -2.28 -17.95 -7.84
C PHE A 342 -3.05 -18.46 -9.05
N TYR A 343 -3.85 -19.52 -8.91
CA TYR A 343 -4.60 -20.13 -10.00
C TYR A 343 -6.03 -20.43 -9.59
N ASN A 344 -6.98 -20.11 -10.47
CA ASN A 344 -8.39 -20.44 -10.28
C ASN A 344 -8.71 -21.90 -10.67
N GLU A 345 -9.96 -22.31 -10.47
CA GLU A 345 -10.45 -23.67 -10.77
C GLU A 345 -10.29 -24.11 -12.24
N TRP A 346 -10.13 -23.16 -13.17
CA TRP A 346 -9.88 -23.42 -14.59
C TRP A 346 -8.39 -23.49 -14.95
N GLY A 347 -7.49 -23.33 -13.98
CA GLY A 347 -6.04 -23.33 -14.19
C GLY A 347 -5.47 -22.01 -14.72
N ASN A 348 -6.26 -20.94 -14.77
CA ASN A 348 -5.79 -19.61 -15.17
C ASN A 348 -5.19 -18.87 -13.98
N GLN A 349 -4.19 -18.02 -14.21
CA GLN A 349 -3.63 -17.20 -13.14
C GLN A 349 -4.62 -16.14 -12.64
N HIS A 350 -4.71 -15.94 -11.32
CA HIS A 350 -5.47 -14.83 -10.76
C HIS A 350 -4.79 -13.50 -11.13
N PRO A 351 -5.52 -12.57 -11.77
CA PRO A 351 -5.03 -11.21 -11.94
C PRO A 351 -5.16 -10.45 -10.61
N VAL A 352 -4.17 -9.64 -10.28
CA VAL A 352 -4.22 -8.71 -9.13
C VAL A 352 -4.52 -7.28 -9.58
N ALA A 353 -4.21 -6.97 -10.84
CA ALA A 353 -4.53 -5.68 -11.43
C ALA A 353 -4.93 -5.78 -12.91
N ARG A 354 -5.75 -4.82 -13.35
CA ARG A 354 -6.23 -4.62 -14.72
C ARG A 354 -6.20 -3.16 -15.14
N ASP A 355 -6.32 -2.91 -16.44
CA ASP A 355 -6.62 -1.58 -16.97
C ASP A 355 -8.14 -1.27 -17.00
N LEU A 356 -8.50 -0.07 -17.46
CA LEU A 356 -9.90 0.39 -17.56
C LEU A 356 -10.74 -0.35 -18.61
N THR A 357 -10.12 -1.07 -19.55
CA THR A 357 -10.83 -1.90 -20.54
C THR A 357 -11.13 -3.30 -20.00
N GLY A 358 -10.45 -3.68 -18.91
CA GLY A 358 -10.57 -4.98 -18.26
C GLY A 358 -9.40 -5.92 -18.53
N ASP A 359 -8.40 -5.48 -19.31
CA ASP A 359 -7.24 -6.30 -19.65
C ASP A 359 -6.34 -6.50 -18.43
N PRO A 360 -6.04 -7.74 -18.00
CA PRO A 360 -5.13 -7.99 -16.90
C PRO A 360 -3.72 -7.50 -17.19
N ILE A 361 -3.14 -6.71 -16.26
CA ILE A 361 -1.79 -6.16 -16.42
C ILE A 361 -0.77 -6.81 -15.48
N VAL A 362 -1.22 -7.39 -14.37
CA VAL A 362 -0.37 -8.11 -13.40
C VAL A 362 -1.14 -9.28 -12.80
N ASN A 363 -0.47 -10.44 -12.64
CA ASN A 363 -0.99 -11.59 -11.92
C ASN A 363 -0.49 -11.65 -10.46
N MET A 364 -1.26 -12.30 -9.60
CA MET A 364 -0.99 -12.45 -8.16
C MET A 364 0.39 -13.07 -7.89
N LYS A 365 0.77 -14.11 -8.64
CA LYS A 365 2.05 -14.81 -8.46
C LYS A 365 3.24 -13.88 -8.68
N ASP A 366 3.22 -13.09 -9.75
CA ASP A 366 4.28 -12.12 -10.05
C ASP A 366 4.32 -11.00 -9.02
N PHE A 367 3.17 -10.54 -8.54
CA PHE A 367 3.09 -9.53 -7.48
C PHE A 367 3.69 -10.03 -6.16
N ILE A 368 3.34 -11.23 -5.74
CA ILE A 368 3.91 -11.86 -4.54
C ILE A 368 5.40 -12.13 -4.72
N ARG A 369 5.88 -12.47 -5.92
CA ARG A 369 7.32 -12.59 -6.18
C ARG A 369 8.06 -11.27 -5.93
N TYR A 370 7.48 -10.13 -6.33
CA TYR A 370 8.06 -8.81 -6.04
C TYR A 370 8.11 -8.52 -4.55
N GLU A 371 7.05 -8.81 -3.80
CA GLU A 371 7.07 -8.63 -2.34
C GLU A 371 8.05 -9.59 -1.65
N ASN A 372 8.14 -10.85 -2.08
CA ASN A 372 9.06 -11.82 -1.50
C ASN A 372 10.52 -11.33 -1.57
N VAL A 373 10.93 -10.72 -2.69
CA VAL A 373 12.28 -10.16 -2.87
C VAL A 373 12.54 -9.00 -1.92
N GLN A 374 11.52 -8.19 -1.64
CA GLN A 374 11.61 -7.04 -0.72
C GLN A 374 11.73 -7.48 0.74
N GLY A 375 11.04 -8.56 1.12
CA GLY A 375 11.08 -9.09 2.49
C GLY A 375 12.45 -9.59 2.90
N SER A 376 12.91 -9.18 4.08
CA SER A 376 14.13 -9.73 4.68
C SER A 376 13.97 -11.20 5.09
N SER A 377 12.74 -11.74 5.18
CA SER A 377 12.50 -13.18 5.31
C SER A 377 12.52 -13.95 3.99
N ASP A 378 12.82 -13.29 2.86
CA ASP A 378 12.67 -13.83 1.51
C ASP A 378 11.23 -14.30 1.21
N THR A 379 10.26 -13.70 1.92
CA THR A 379 8.82 -13.90 1.76
C THR A 379 8.10 -12.57 1.93
N TYR A 380 6.87 -12.47 1.44
CA TYR A 380 6.05 -11.26 1.54
C TYR A 380 5.68 -10.89 2.99
N LEU A 381 5.98 -11.73 3.99
CA LEU A 381 5.51 -11.56 5.38
C LEU A 381 6.15 -10.39 6.14
N ASN A 382 7.24 -9.83 5.63
CA ASN A 382 7.88 -8.64 6.17
C ASN A 382 8.47 -7.74 5.09
N SER A 383 7.84 -7.74 3.90
CA SER A 383 8.28 -6.93 2.75
C SER A 383 8.04 -5.42 2.93
N GLY A 384 7.15 -5.05 3.86
CA GLY A 384 6.61 -3.69 3.94
C GLY A 384 5.67 -3.34 2.78
N GLY A 385 5.25 -4.34 2.00
CA GLY A 385 4.27 -4.24 0.92
C GLY A 385 2.84 -4.58 1.34
N GLN A 386 1.89 -4.48 0.40
CA GLN A 386 0.47 -4.57 0.71
C GLN A 386 0.07 -5.94 1.28
N PHE A 387 0.59 -7.03 0.71
CA PHE A 387 0.32 -8.37 1.24
C PHE A 387 1.04 -8.63 2.56
N SER A 388 2.20 -8.02 2.80
CA SER A 388 2.85 -7.99 4.13
C SER A 388 1.92 -7.36 5.18
N ALA A 389 1.34 -6.20 4.86
CA ALA A 389 0.43 -5.51 5.77
C ALA A 389 -0.87 -6.29 5.99
N HIS A 390 -1.46 -6.88 4.94
CA HIS A 390 -2.61 -7.76 5.08
C HIS A 390 -2.30 -8.97 5.97
N ALA A 391 -1.15 -9.63 5.78
CA ALA A 391 -0.75 -10.72 6.66
C ALA A 391 -0.56 -10.23 8.10
N ALA A 392 0.09 -9.08 8.30
CA ALA A 392 0.31 -8.52 9.63
C ALA A 392 -0.99 -8.10 10.33
N LEU A 393 -1.98 -7.59 9.61
CA LEU A 393 -3.27 -7.23 10.17
C LEU A 393 -4.13 -8.48 10.42
N TYR A 394 -4.31 -9.31 9.40
CA TYR A 394 -5.35 -10.33 9.38
C TYR A 394 -4.92 -11.66 9.97
N SER A 395 -3.65 -12.03 9.89
CA SER A 395 -3.17 -13.34 10.34
C SER A 395 -2.84 -13.39 11.83
N PRO A 396 -2.93 -14.57 12.46
CA PRO A 396 -2.34 -14.76 13.78
C PRO A 396 -0.81 -14.70 13.70
N LYS A 397 -0.17 -14.41 14.83
CA LYS A 397 1.29 -14.41 14.94
C LYS A 397 1.87 -15.82 14.89
N GLY A 398 2.89 -16.02 14.06
CA GLY A 398 3.66 -17.25 13.96
C GLY A 398 4.73 -17.39 15.05
N GLU A 399 5.22 -18.62 15.25
CA GLU A 399 6.25 -18.93 16.26
C GLU A 399 7.59 -18.25 15.97
N ASN A 400 7.88 -17.96 14.69
CA ASN A 400 9.07 -17.22 14.25
C ASN A 400 8.96 -15.70 14.43
N GLY A 401 7.85 -15.21 14.99
CA GLY A 401 7.59 -13.79 15.19
C GLY A 401 7.05 -13.04 13.98
N LEU A 402 6.94 -13.70 12.81
CA LEU A 402 6.30 -13.18 11.61
C LEU A 402 4.80 -13.56 11.59
N PRO A 403 3.96 -12.86 10.81
CA PRO A 403 2.59 -13.31 10.59
C PRO A 403 2.53 -14.70 9.96
N LYS A 404 1.50 -15.51 10.28
CA LYS A 404 1.26 -16.74 9.52
C LYS A 404 0.81 -16.41 8.09
N PRO A 405 1.39 -17.02 7.05
CA PRO A 405 0.96 -16.77 5.67
C PRO A 405 -0.47 -17.28 5.43
N LEU A 406 -1.31 -16.49 4.77
CA LEU A 406 -2.60 -16.96 4.24
C LEU A 406 -2.39 -18.03 3.17
N PHE A 407 -1.36 -17.88 2.35
CA PHE A 407 -0.99 -18.84 1.32
C PHE A 407 0.52 -18.97 1.21
N ASP A 408 0.98 -20.14 0.75
CA ASP A 408 2.39 -20.40 0.57
C ASP A 408 3.02 -19.41 -0.44
N PRO A 409 4.11 -18.70 -0.08
CA PRO A 409 4.69 -17.63 -0.91
C PRO A 409 5.20 -18.07 -2.29
N GLN A 410 5.37 -19.37 -2.55
CA GLN A 410 5.96 -19.89 -3.78
C GLN A 410 4.93 -20.64 -4.64
N THR A 411 4.05 -21.40 -4.00
CA THR A 411 3.07 -22.27 -4.65
C THR A 411 1.67 -21.67 -4.69
N GLY A 412 1.38 -20.68 -3.84
CA GLY A 412 0.06 -20.05 -3.73
C GLY A 412 -0.98 -20.91 -3.01
N LYS A 413 -0.61 -22.08 -2.47
CA LYS A 413 -1.54 -22.96 -1.76
C LYS A 413 -2.10 -22.25 -0.52
N ILE A 414 -3.42 -22.14 -0.42
CA ILE A 414 -4.10 -21.46 0.68
C ILE A 414 -4.08 -22.33 1.95
N ASP A 415 -3.84 -21.70 3.09
CA ASP A 415 -4.03 -22.26 4.43
C ASP A 415 -5.40 -21.83 4.95
N HIS A 416 -6.39 -22.72 4.84
CA HIS A 416 -7.75 -22.44 5.29
C HIS A 416 -7.88 -22.25 6.81
N GLN A 417 -6.92 -22.70 7.62
CA GLN A 417 -6.93 -22.38 9.06
C GLN A 417 -6.60 -20.91 9.29
N VAL A 418 -5.68 -20.36 8.49
CA VAL A 418 -5.38 -18.92 8.52
C VAL A 418 -6.54 -18.13 7.91
N ALA A 419 -7.14 -18.60 6.82
CA ALA A 419 -8.34 -17.98 6.24
C ALA A 419 -9.52 -17.92 7.23
N GLU A 420 -9.75 -18.98 8.01
CA GLU A 420 -10.78 -18.98 9.06
C GLU A 420 -10.52 -17.90 10.11
N TYR A 421 -9.26 -17.68 10.48
CA TYR A 421 -8.88 -16.63 11.42
C TYR A 421 -9.14 -15.22 10.85
N TRP A 422 -9.01 -15.04 9.53
CA TRP A 422 -9.23 -13.77 8.85
C TRP A 422 -10.69 -13.30 8.92
N LYS A 423 -11.67 -14.17 9.16
CA LYS A 423 -13.11 -13.82 9.23
C LYS A 423 -13.43 -12.63 10.14
N LYS A 424 -12.68 -12.45 11.23
CA LYS A 424 -12.90 -11.32 12.16
C LYS A 424 -12.65 -9.94 11.54
N TYR A 425 -11.94 -9.90 10.40
CA TYR A 425 -11.65 -8.70 9.62
C TYR A 425 -12.43 -8.60 8.30
N ASP A 426 -13.22 -9.62 7.98
CA ASP A 426 -14.18 -9.56 6.89
C ASP A 426 -15.34 -8.66 7.32
N LEU A 427 -15.38 -7.43 6.79
CA LEU A 427 -16.33 -6.42 7.24
C LEU A 427 -17.78 -6.80 6.90
N LYS A 428 -17.99 -7.56 5.81
CA LYS A 428 -19.30 -8.10 5.44
C LYS A 428 -19.78 -9.12 6.46
N LEU A 429 -18.94 -10.10 6.80
CA LEU A 429 -19.29 -11.12 7.80
C LEU A 429 -19.46 -10.49 9.20
N TYR A 430 -18.55 -9.61 9.61
CA TYR A 430 -18.64 -8.89 10.88
C TYR A 430 -19.97 -8.14 11.02
N LEU A 431 -20.39 -7.38 9.99
CA LEU A 431 -21.68 -6.70 10.04
C LEU A 431 -22.85 -7.67 10.03
N LYS A 432 -22.80 -8.73 9.22
CA LYS A 432 -23.87 -9.71 9.12
C LYS A 432 -24.16 -10.38 10.46
N GLU A 433 -23.11 -10.71 11.21
CA GLU A 433 -23.21 -11.35 12.52
C GLU A 433 -23.68 -10.39 13.61
N ASN A 434 -23.42 -9.08 13.46
CA ASN A 434 -23.63 -8.07 14.51
C ASN A 434 -24.66 -6.99 14.15
N TRP A 435 -25.45 -7.18 13.08
CA TRP A 435 -26.30 -6.11 12.52
C TRP A 435 -27.34 -5.58 13.51
N ALA A 436 -27.92 -6.43 14.35
CA ALA A 436 -28.92 -6.02 15.32
C ALA A 436 -28.39 -4.96 16.31
N GLU A 437 -27.10 -5.00 16.63
CA GLU A 437 -26.45 -3.99 17.47
C GLU A 437 -25.88 -2.82 16.64
N LEU A 438 -25.21 -3.12 15.54
CA LEU A 438 -24.47 -2.11 14.77
C LEU A 438 -25.37 -1.27 13.87
N GLY A 439 -26.40 -1.87 13.28
CA GLY A 439 -27.32 -1.22 12.33
C GLY A 439 -27.90 0.10 12.86
N PRO A 440 -28.44 0.17 14.10
CA PRO A 440 -28.91 1.42 14.70
C PRO A 440 -27.81 2.47 14.86
N LYS A 441 -26.59 2.04 15.20
CA LYS A 441 -25.46 2.95 15.45
C LYS A 441 -24.85 3.50 14.16
N LEU A 442 -25.10 2.86 13.02
CA LEU A 442 -24.50 3.20 11.72
C LEU A 442 -25.37 4.08 10.83
N GLN A 443 -26.61 4.39 11.26
CA GLN A 443 -27.54 5.21 10.48
C GLN A 443 -26.93 6.59 10.15
N GLY A 444 -26.91 6.92 8.86
CA GLY A 444 -26.45 8.18 8.32
C GLY A 444 -24.93 8.37 8.36
N LYS A 445 -24.16 7.29 8.58
CA LYS A 445 -22.71 7.35 8.77
C LYS A 445 -21.90 6.71 7.64
N ILE A 446 -22.49 5.90 6.76
CA ILE A 446 -21.73 5.17 5.73
C ILE A 446 -21.98 5.77 4.35
N TRP A 447 -20.91 6.25 3.74
CA TRP A 447 -20.86 6.66 2.34
C TRP A 447 -19.69 5.95 1.65
N ILE A 448 -19.96 5.22 0.57
CA ILE A 448 -18.96 4.46 -0.19
C ILE A 448 -19.07 4.82 -1.67
N TRP A 449 -17.92 5.02 -2.31
CA TRP A 449 -17.79 5.10 -3.76
C TRP A 449 -16.91 3.98 -4.30
N MET A 450 -17.28 3.43 -5.44
CA MET A 450 -16.52 2.39 -6.13
C MET A 450 -16.59 2.56 -7.65
N GLY A 451 -15.44 2.46 -8.31
CA GLY A 451 -15.38 2.36 -9.77
C GLY A 451 -15.63 0.93 -10.24
N ASP A 452 -16.46 0.75 -11.28
CA ASP A 452 -16.73 -0.60 -11.82
C ASP A 452 -15.53 -1.22 -12.55
N MET A 453 -14.61 -0.38 -13.01
CA MET A 453 -13.35 -0.78 -13.61
C MET A 453 -12.18 -0.50 -12.67
N ASP A 454 -12.40 -0.69 -11.35
CA ASP A 454 -11.34 -0.61 -10.35
C ASP A 454 -10.13 -1.46 -10.77
N HIS A 455 -8.95 -0.83 -10.73
CA HIS A 455 -7.72 -1.42 -11.25
C HIS A 455 -7.30 -2.65 -10.45
N PHE A 456 -7.73 -2.84 -9.20
CA PHE A 456 -7.27 -3.90 -8.31
C PHE A 456 -8.33 -4.95 -8.00
N TYR A 457 -9.43 -4.95 -8.77
CA TYR A 457 -10.57 -5.87 -8.59
C TYR A 457 -11.19 -5.79 -7.18
N LEU A 458 -11.29 -4.59 -6.62
CA LEU A 458 -11.91 -4.37 -5.31
C LEU A 458 -13.43 -4.21 -5.38
N ASN A 459 -13.96 -3.94 -6.58
CA ASN A 459 -15.37 -3.75 -6.83
C ASN A 459 -16.24 -5.00 -6.54
N PRO A 460 -15.83 -6.26 -6.77
CA PRO A 460 -16.69 -7.42 -6.45
C PRO A 460 -16.96 -7.56 -4.95
N ALA A 461 -15.95 -7.40 -4.10
CA ALA A 461 -16.12 -7.39 -2.64
C ALA A 461 -17.08 -6.28 -2.19
N THR A 462 -16.98 -5.09 -2.78
CA THR A 462 -17.89 -3.97 -2.48
C THR A 462 -19.32 -4.24 -2.95
N ARG A 463 -19.51 -4.93 -4.09
CA ARG A 463 -20.84 -5.35 -4.58
C ARG A 463 -21.47 -6.40 -3.64
N ALA A 464 -20.71 -7.39 -3.21
CA ALA A 464 -21.18 -8.39 -2.25
C ALA A 464 -21.61 -7.75 -0.91
N PHE A 465 -20.86 -6.74 -0.45
CA PHE A 465 -21.21 -5.96 0.73
C PHE A 465 -22.49 -5.13 0.55
N ASP A 466 -22.66 -4.46 -0.60
CA ASP A 466 -23.87 -3.70 -0.94
C ASP A 466 -25.12 -4.61 -1.03
N GLU A 467 -24.98 -5.77 -1.67
CA GLU A 467 -26.05 -6.78 -1.72
C GLU A 467 -26.46 -7.24 -0.32
N PHE A 468 -25.50 -7.51 0.56
CA PHE A 468 -25.78 -7.83 1.96
C PHE A 468 -26.52 -6.69 2.66
N LEU A 469 -26.06 -5.44 2.56
CA LEU A 469 -26.71 -4.31 3.23
C LEU A 469 -28.15 -4.10 2.76
N LYS A 470 -28.46 -4.37 1.49
CA LYS A 470 -29.83 -4.36 0.96
C LYS A 470 -30.73 -5.44 1.55
N THR A 471 -30.21 -6.46 2.23
CA THR A 471 -31.02 -7.49 2.93
C THR A 471 -31.27 -7.17 4.40
N THR A 472 -30.57 -6.18 4.95
CA THR A 472 -30.69 -5.83 6.37
C THR A 472 -32.09 -5.35 6.74
N GLU A 473 -32.52 -5.66 7.97
CA GLU A 473 -33.76 -5.21 8.58
C GLU A 473 -33.54 -4.90 10.06
N ASN A 474 -34.42 -4.10 10.65
CA ASN A 474 -34.39 -3.71 12.07
C ASN A 474 -33.01 -3.22 12.58
N PRO A 475 -32.44 -2.14 12.00
CA PRO A 475 -33.02 -1.27 10.98
C PRO A 475 -32.64 -1.70 9.55
N LYS A 476 -33.34 -1.13 8.56
CA LYS A 476 -32.84 -1.14 7.19
C LYS A 476 -31.57 -0.29 7.12
N SER A 477 -30.52 -0.77 6.48
CA SER A 477 -29.33 0.06 6.22
C SER A 477 -29.69 1.28 5.37
N ASP A 478 -29.22 2.45 5.76
CA ASP A 478 -29.29 3.69 4.99
C ASP A 478 -27.94 4.08 4.38
N ALA A 479 -26.96 3.17 4.42
CA ALA A 479 -25.65 3.35 3.82
C ALA A 479 -25.80 3.72 2.34
N TYR A 480 -25.08 4.76 1.92
CA TYR A 480 -25.05 5.17 0.53
C TYR A 480 -23.84 4.52 -0.16
N ILE A 481 -24.08 3.66 -1.14
CA ILE A 481 -23.03 3.03 -1.95
C ILE A 481 -23.26 3.38 -3.42
N HIS A 482 -22.28 4.06 -4.00
CA HIS A 482 -22.33 4.49 -5.40
C HIS A 482 -21.29 3.74 -6.24
N PHE A 483 -21.76 3.19 -7.36
CA PHE A 483 -20.92 2.56 -8.36
C PHE A 483 -20.92 3.42 -9.61
N ASP A 484 -19.72 3.81 -10.07
CA ASP A 484 -19.56 4.55 -11.32
C ASP A 484 -19.02 3.63 -12.43
N ALA A 485 -19.78 3.58 -13.52
CA ALA A 485 -19.42 2.81 -14.70
C ALA A 485 -18.15 3.37 -15.36
N MET A 486 -17.25 2.47 -15.80
CA MET A 486 -16.00 2.80 -16.50
C MET A 486 -15.05 3.75 -15.72
N GLN A 487 -15.23 3.89 -14.41
CA GLN A 487 -14.28 4.57 -13.55
C GLN A 487 -13.32 3.57 -12.90
N GLY A 488 -12.07 3.99 -12.74
CA GLY A 488 -11.00 3.22 -12.13
C GLY A 488 -10.82 3.51 -10.64
N HIS A 489 -9.74 2.95 -10.10
CA HIS A 489 -9.40 3.02 -8.68
C HIS A 489 -9.32 4.46 -8.16
N CYS A 490 -10.15 4.80 -7.17
CA CYS A 490 -10.27 6.11 -6.54
C CYS A 490 -10.42 7.32 -7.49
N GLN A 491 -10.86 7.10 -8.73
CA GLN A 491 -10.83 8.15 -9.76
C GLN A 491 -11.67 9.39 -9.39
N GLN A 492 -12.72 9.23 -8.60
CA GLN A 492 -13.60 10.33 -8.17
C GLN A 492 -13.28 10.84 -6.75
N TYR A 493 -12.20 10.37 -6.13
CA TYR A 493 -11.81 10.87 -4.81
C TYR A 493 -11.30 12.31 -4.88
N SER A 494 -11.87 13.19 -4.04
CA SER A 494 -11.46 14.58 -3.91
C SER A 494 -11.49 15.02 -2.45
N HIS A 495 -10.36 15.52 -1.94
CA HIS A 495 -10.29 16.07 -0.60
C HIS A 495 -11.31 17.21 -0.39
N MET A 496 -11.49 18.06 -1.42
CA MET A 496 -12.40 19.20 -1.38
C MET A 496 -13.85 18.76 -1.27
N GLU A 497 -14.29 17.81 -2.10
CA GLU A 497 -15.69 17.34 -2.11
C GLU A 497 -16.05 16.59 -0.82
N VAL A 498 -15.15 15.75 -0.32
CA VAL A 498 -15.33 15.07 0.97
C VAL A 498 -15.49 16.07 2.12
N LEU A 499 -14.63 17.10 2.17
CA LEU A 499 -14.74 18.16 3.17
C LEU A 499 -16.04 18.95 3.04
N LYS A 500 -16.51 19.25 1.82
CA LYS A 500 -17.81 19.90 1.60
C LYS A 500 -18.96 19.06 2.14
N MET A 501 -18.95 17.75 1.91
CA MET A 501 -19.96 16.83 2.47
C MET A 501 -19.94 16.81 4.00
N MET A 502 -18.75 16.73 4.62
CA MET A 502 -18.60 16.83 6.07
C MET A 502 -19.09 18.18 6.60
N GLY A 503 -18.75 19.28 5.93
CA GLY A 503 -19.20 20.63 6.29
C GLY A 503 -20.72 20.79 6.22
N ALA A 504 -21.36 20.21 5.20
CA ALA A 504 -22.82 20.18 5.09
C ALA A 504 -23.46 19.40 6.25
N LYS A 505 -22.88 18.25 6.62
CA LYS A 505 -23.35 17.44 7.75
C LYS A 505 -23.24 18.20 9.07
N VAL A 506 -22.10 18.85 9.34
CA VAL A 506 -21.91 19.68 10.54
C VAL A 506 -22.93 20.82 10.60
N LYS A 507 -23.19 21.50 9.47
CA LYS A 507 -24.21 22.57 9.41
C LYS A 507 -25.62 22.06 9.66
N ALA A 508 -25.96 20.85 9.19
CA ALA A 508 -27.26 20.24 9.43
C ALA A 508 -27.45 19.87 10.91
N GLN A 509 -26.41 19.35 11.57
CA GLN A 509 -26.44 19.02 13.00
C GLN A 509 -26.59 20.25 13.89
N ALA A 510 -26.01 21.39 13.52
CA ALA A 510 -26.15 22.63 14.28
C ALA A 510 -27.56 23.26 14.22
N LYS A 511 -28.43 22.79 13.32
CA LYS A 511 -29.82 23.26 13.18
C LYS A 511 -30.84 22.39 13.93
N GLN A 512 -30.44 21.21 14.38
CA GLN A 512 -31.22 20.28 15.21
C GLN A 512 -30.94 20.58 16.67
#